data_AF-A0A3M2UZA2-F1
#
_entry.id   AF-A0A3M2UZA2-F1
#
_cell.length_a   1.000
_cell.length_b   1.000
_cell.length_c   1.000
_cell.angle_alpha   90.00
_cell.angle_beta   90.00
_cell.angle_gamma   90.00
#
_symmetry.space_group_name_H-M   'P 1'
#
loop_
_entity.id
_entity.type
_entity.pdbx_description
1 polymer ?
#
loop_
_entity_poly.entity_id
_entity_poly.type
_entity_poly.pdbx_seq_one_letter_code
_entity_poly.pdbx_strand_id
1 'polypeptide(L)'
;MKPHLLLGLLGAFSLSVQAASLDVPINLVSADGAPKLIGSVTVSETEYGLLFTPKLNGLPAGIHGFHVHENGSCEAGTKDGVKVAALA
;
A
#
# COMPACT_ATOMS: atom_id res chain seq x y z
N MET A 1 -16.61 -61.33 7.54
CA MET A 1 -15.89 -61.09 6.27
C MET A 1 -16.65 -60.03 5.48
N LYS A 2 -15.92 -59.06 4.90
CA LYS A 2 -16.36 -57.90 4.07
C LYS A 2 -16.89 -56.68 4.84
N PRO A 3 -16.60 -55.45 4.35
CA PRO A 3 -15.48 -54.69 4.88
C PRO A 3 -15.88 -53.26 5.26
N HIS A 4 -15.28 -52.75 6.35
CA HIS A 4 -15.17 -51.32 6.54
C HIS A 4 -14.31 -50.75 5.41
N LEU A 5 -14.83 -49.86 4.58
CA LEU A 5 -13.96 -48.90 3.90
C LEU A 5 -14.73 -47.61 3.55
N LEU A 6 -14.61 -46.65 4.47
CA LEU A 6 -14.45 -45.23 4.16
C LEU A 6 -15.59 -44.56 3.37
N LEU A 7 -16.73 -44.41 4.04
CA LEU A 7 -17.62 -43.29 3.79
C LEU A 7 -17.11 -42.08 4.59
N GLY A 8 -16.76 -41.02 3.86
CA GLY A 8 -16.75 -39.64 4.37
C GLY A 8 -15.46 -39.15 5.03
N LEU A 9 -14.65 -38.41 4.28
CA LEU A 9 -14.20 -37.06 4.67
C LEU A 9 -13.40 -36.42 3.52
N LEU A 10 -14.04 -36.12 2.38
CA LEU A 10 -13.46 -35.18 1.42
C LEU A 10 -13.92 -33.77 1.82
N GLY A 11 -13.40 -33.29 2.96
CA GLY A 11 -13.56 -31.90 3.38
C GLY A 11 -12.78 -31.02 2.42
N ALA A 12 -13.48 -30.44 1.45
CA ALA A 12 -12.92 -29.41 0.59
C ALA A 12 -12.52 -28.21 1.47
N PHE A 13 -11.22 -28.08 1.74
CA PHE A 13 -10.66 -26.84 2.25
C PHE A 13 -10.77 -25.80 1.13
N SER A 14 -11.88 -25.07 1.11
CA SER A 14 -11.96 -23.82 0.36
C SER A 14 -11.02 -22.82 1.02
N LEU A 15 -9.82 -22.68 0.48
CA LEU A 15 -8.95 -21.55 0.78
C LEU A 15 -9.68 -20.29 0.28
N SER A 16 -10.17 -19.48 1.20
CA SER A 16 -10.70 -18.16 0.89
C SER A 16 -9.58 -17.32 0.28
N VAL A 17 -9.70 -17.01 -1.01
CA VAL A 17 -8.87 -16.01 -1.68
C VAL A 17 -9.29 -14.66 -1.11
N GLN A 18 -8.49 -14.13 -0.17
CA GLN A 18 -8.70 -12.78 0.34
C GLN A 18 -8.03 -11.81 -0.64
N ALA A 19 -8.81 -10.93 -1.27
CA ALA A 19 -8.26 -9.82 -2.04
C ALA A 19 -7.30 -9.04 -1.13
N ALA A 20 -6.02 -9.01 -1.52
CA ALA A 20 -5.00 -8.35 -0.73
C ALA A 20 -5.19 -6.84 -0.86
N SER A 21 -5.42 -6.18 0.28
CA SER A 21 -5.43 -4.71 0.38
C SER A 21 -4.25 -4.27 1.23
N LEU A 22 -3.53 -3.25 0.77
CA LEU A 22 -2.43 -2.62 1.50
C LEU A 22 -2.85 -1.21 1.89
N ASP A 23 -2.79 -0.88 3.18
CA ASP A 23 -2.99 0.50 3.64
C ASP A 23 -1.63 1.17 3.84
N VAL A 24 -1.33 2.20 3.04
CA VAL A 24 -0.04 2.90 3.05
C VAL A 24 -0.19 4.22 3.80
N PRO A 25 0.41 4.39 4.99
CA PRO A 25 0.38 5.67 5.71
C PRO A 25 1.17 6.73 4.94
N ILE A 26 0.59 7.91 4.79
CA ILE A 26 1.21 9.03 4.05
C ILE A 26 1.56 10.15 5.02
N ASN A 27 2.85 10.48 5.04
CA ASN A 27 3.36 11.64 5.75
C ASN A 27 3.63 12.79 4.77
N LEU A 28 3.22 13.99 5.16
CA LEU A 28 3.73 15.23 4.57
C LEU A 28 5.17 15.41 5.04
N VAL A 29 6.10 15.53 4.08
CA VAL A 29 7.53 15.64 4.32
C VAL A 29 8.08 16.95 3.77
N SER A 30 9.23 17.36 4.31
CA SER A 30 9.98 18.53 3.83
C SER A 30 11.47 18.23 3.95
N ALA A 31 12.33 19.11 3.43
CA ALA A 31 13.78 18.93 3.53
C ALA A 31 14.25 18.93 4.99
N ASP A 32 13.62 19.72 5.86
CA ASP A 32 14.15 20.01 7.21
C ASP A 32 13.15 19.76 8.35
N GLY A 33 11.86 19.67 8.06
CA GLY A 33 10.81 19.45 9.04
C GLY A 33 10.53 17.97 9.30
N ALA A 34 10.08 17.68 10.53
CA ALA A 34 9.62 16.34 10.89
C ALA A 34 8.43 15.90 10.01
N PRO A 35 8.35 14.61 9.62
CA PRO A 35 7.21 14.09 8.90
C PRO A 35 5.91 14.28 9.69
N LYS A 36 4.84 14.67 9.00
CA LYS A 36 3.49 14.81 9.59
C LYS A 36 2.52 13.86 8.91
N LEU A 37 1.94 12.94 9.67
CA LEU A 37 0.89 12.05 9.14
C LEU A 37 -0.31 12.87 8.64
N ILE A 38 -0.73 12.62 7.40
CA ILE A 38 -1.89 13.29 6.77
C ILE A 38 -2.97 12.32 6.30
N GLY A 39 -2.82 11.03 6.57
CA GLY A 39 -3.79 10.00 6.25
C GLY A 39 -3.14 8.75 5.66
N SER A 40 -3.87 8.04 4.81
CA SER A 40 -3.37 6.84 4.13
C SER A 40 -3.90 6.75 2.70
N VAL A 41 -3.25 5.90 1.90
CA VAL A 41 -3.74 5.44 0.60
C VAL A 41 -3.94 3.94 0.70
N THR A 42 -5.19 3.51 0.51
CA THR A 42 -5.49 2.08 0.40
C THR A 42 -5.26 1.63 -1.04
N VAL A 43 -4.42 0.63 -1.22
CA VAL A 43 -4.14 -0.03 -2.50
C VAL A 43 -4.88 -1.36 -2.51
N SER A 44 -5.67 -1.59 -3.55
CA SER A 44 -6.44 -2.82 -3.74
C SER A 44 -6.31 -3.35 -5.15
N GLU A 45 -6.29 -4.68 -5.29
CA GLU A 45 -6.33 -5.34 -6.59
C GLU A 45 -7.74 -5.32 -7.17
N THR A 46 -7.84 -5.02 -8.47
CA THR A 46 -9.06 -5.12 -9.26
C THR A 46 -8.77 -5.85 -10.56
N GLU A 47 -9.81 -6.27 -11.28
CA GLU A 47 -9.66 -6.85 -12.63
C GLU A 47 -9.01 -5.88 -13.65
N TYR A 48 -8.93 -4.58 -13.33
CA TYR A 48 -8.36 -3.54 -14.18
C TYR A 48 -6.96 -3.06 -13.71
N GLY A 49 -6.40 -3.70 -12.68
CA GLY A 49 -5.12 -3.31 -12.06
C GLY A 49 -5.28 -2.78 -10.63
N LEU A 50 -4.27 -2.06 -10.15
CA LEU A 50 -4.26 -1.52 -8.79
C LEU A 50 -5.11 -0.25 -8.68
N LEU A 51 -6.05 -0.25 -7.74
CA LEU A 51 -6.81 0.93 -7.35
C LEU A 51 -6.19 1.57 -6.11
N PHE A 52 -5.80 2.84 -6.24
CA PHE A 52 -5.29 3.67 -5.15
C PHE A 52 -6.40 4.59 -4.66
N THR A 53 -6.86 4.39 -3.43
CA THR A 53 -7.94 5.17 -2.81
C THR A 53 -7.35 6.07 -1.71
N PRO A 54 -7.07 7.35 -1.98
CA PRO A 54 -6.49 8.25 -1.00
C PRO A 54 -7.54 8.74 0.01
N LYS A 55 -7.18 8.71 1.28
CA LYS A 55 -7.89 9.40 2.37
C LYS A 55 -6.92 10.37 3.03
N LEU A 56 -6.65 11.48 2.35
CA LEU A 56 -5.64 12.47 2.72
C LEU A 56 -6.29 13.80 3.10
N ASN A 57 -5.63 14.56 3.97
CA ASN A 57 -6.04 15.90 4.38
C ASN A 57 -4.84 16.88 4.36
N GLY A 58 -5.12 18.18 4.46
CA GLY A 58 -4.09 19.20 4.61
C GLY A 58 -3.25 19.49 3.36
N LEU A 59 -3.63 18.95 2.19
CA LEU A 59 -3.01 19.29 0.90
C LEU A 59 -3.69 20.52 0.28
N PRO A 60 -2.95 21.39 -0.43
CA PRO A 60 -3.56 22.43 -1.26
C PRO A 60 -4.55 21.84 -2.25
N ALA A 61 -5.68 22.53 -2.46
CA ALA A 61 -6.66 22.10 -3.45
C ALA A 61 -6.06 22.11 -4.86
N GLY A 62 -6.29 21.03 -5.62
CA GLY A 62 -5.76 20.88 -6.98
C GLY A 62 -5.32 19.44 -7.28
N ILE A 63 -4.81 19.23 -8.49
CA ILE A 63 -4.23 17.96 -8.91
C ILE A 63 -2.76 17.92 -8.50
N HIS A 64 -2.32 16.81 -7.92
CA HIS A 64 -0.95 16.55 -7.50
C HIS A 64 -0.37 15.38 -8.29
N GLY A 65 0.92 15.42 -8.59
CA GLY A 65 1.60 14.27 -9.19
C GLY A 65 1.62 13.09 -8.21
N PHE A 66 1.33 11.89 -8.71
CA PHE A 66 1.29 10.66 -7.92
C PHE A 66 2.08 9.56 -8.64
N HIS A 67 3.07 8.99 -7.95
CA HIS A 67 4.03 8.05 -8.52
C HIS A 67 4.61 7.18 -7.39
N VAL A 68 5.09 5.99 -7.77
CA VAL A 68 5.84 5.08 -6.88
C VAL A 68 7.32 5.36 -7.07
N HIS A 69 8.07 5.46 -5.98
CA HIS A 69 9.53 5.61 -6.03
C HIS A 69 10.20 4.24 -5.96
N GLU A 70 11.38 4.13 -6.56
CA GLU A 70 12.17 2.89 -6.56
C GLU A 70 12.59 2.52 -5.12
N ASN A 71 12.98 3.51 -4.34
CA ASN A 71 13.41 3.33 -2.96
C ASN A 71 12.20 3.48 -2.01
N GLY A 72 11.98 2.50 -1.14
CA GLY A 72 10.95 2.55 -0.10
C GLY A 72 11.28 3.49 1.08
N SER A 73 11.86 4.67 0.81
CA SER A 73 12.22 5.68 1.80
C SER A 73 11.53 7.00 1.51
N CYS A 74 10.97 7.62 2.55
CA CYS A 74 10.41 8.97 2.50
C CYS A 74 11.37 10.02 3.10
N GLU A 75 12.61 9.65 3.39
CA GLU A 75 13.59 10.52 4.02
C GLU A 75 14.05 11.65 3.08
N ALA A 76 14.50 12.75 3.67
CA ALA A 76 15.17 13.79 2.92
C ALA A 76 16.51 13.29 2.38
N GLY A 77 16.92 13.77 1.21
CA GLY A 77 18.19 13.43 0.57
C GLY A 77 18.87 14.65 -0.02
N THR A 78 20.13 14.49 -0.44
CA THR A 78 20.88 15.55 -1.13
C THR A 78 20.96 15.24 -2.62
N LYS A 79 20.50 16.18 -3.45
CA LYS A 79 20.63 16.14 -4.90
C LYS A 79 21.33 17.41 -5.37
N ASP A 80 22.42 17.26 -6.10
CA ASP A 80 23.23 18.38 -6.62
C ASP A 80 23.67 19.39 -5.55
N GLY A 81 23.98 18.88 -4.34
CA GLY A 81 24.38 19.70 -3.19
C GLY A 81 23.22 20.38 -2.46
N VAL A 82 21.97 20.19 -2.91
CA VAL A 82 20.76 20.75 -2.30
C VAL A 82 19.99 19.65 -1.58
N LYS A 83 19.56 19.93 -0.35
CA LYS A 83 18.71 19.01 0.43
C LYS A 83 17.27 19.12 -0.05
N VAL A 84 16.65 17.98 -0.36
CA VAL A 84 15.27 17.86 -0.86
C VAL A 84 14.49 16.86 -0.04
N ALA A 85 13.17 17.06 0.05
CA ALA A 85 12.27 16.12 0.72
C ALA A 85 12.07 14.85 -0.14
N ALA A 86 11.93 13.68 0.50
CA ALA A 86 11.62 12.39 -0.15
C ALA A 86 12.33 12.22 -1.51
N LEU A 87 13.67 12.12 -1.45
CA LEU A 87 14.45 11.96 -2.66
C LEU A 87 14.15 10.59 -3.28
N ALA A 88 13.45 10.62 -4.41
CA ALA A 88 13.07 9.46 -5.23
C ALA A 88 14.29 8.66 -5.72
#